data_AF-A0A2E0XBP4-F1
#
_entry.id   AF-A0A2E0XBP4-F1
#
_cell.length_a   1.000
_cell.length_b   1.000
_cell.length_c   1.000
_cell.angle_alpha   90.00
_cell.angle_beta   90.00
_cell.angle_gamma   90.00
#
_symmetry.space_group_name_H-M   'P 1'
#
loop_
_entity.id
_entity.type
_entity.pdbx_description
1 polymer ?
#
loop_
_entity_poly.entity_id
_entity_poly.type
_entity_poly.pdbx_seq_one_letter_code
_entity_poly.pdbx_strand_id
1 'polypeptide(L)'
;MLNLKNRGRFPRLCPGKVAVLVAACTLMIAGRAAAAVHYYFGNVSVPLDNEQPLDLNFENDDFDDVVLENFVFDGVNYQGVTVPYSPGRIVGFADAGVQYATALPAGAPINASTLGPAYYGALAYGTEYPLAQFSAVDNAFIGLAFPVGPTDLHYAWMRVAVDNDAGTLHVKDWAFEDQPGVGIAAGDQGTLPIYGDLNGDRRVNGGDFVAWQRGITSTYTLFDLWKWQDNFGAGSGLAASSTVATVPEPAAIALTAAALLPVICVRRRWRRKSVRFASR
;
A
#
# COMPACT_ATOMS: atom_id res chain seq x y z
N MET A 1 21.22 57.46 20.25
CA MET A 1 19.83 57.84 20.58
C MET A 1 18.91 56.86 19.88
N LEU A 2 18.11 56.12 20.65
CA LEU A 2 17.13 55.11 20.26
C LEU A 2 16.13 55.61 19.20
N ASN A 3 15.56 54.74 18.34
CA ASN A 3 14.29 54.06 18.66
C ASN A 3 13.85 53.01 17.63
N LEU A 4 13.41 51.86 18.14
CA LEU A 4 12.69 50.80 17.45
C LEU A 4 11.30 51.29 17.00
N LYS A 5 10.85 50.85 15.83
CA LYS A 5 9.42 50.53 15.64
C LYS A 5 9.22 49.37 14.67
N ASN A 6 9.11 48.22 15.30
CA ASN A 6 8.54 46.97 14.84
C ASN A 6 7.14 47.19 14.21
N ARG A 7 6.94 46.71 12.98
CA ARG A 7 5.64 46.19 12.49
C ARG A 7 5.90 45.10 11.45
N GLY A 8 5.91 43.87 11.92
CA GLY A 8 5.79 42.70 11.06
C GLY A 8 4.53 42.79 10.20
N ARG A 9 4.71 42.59 8.90
CA ARG A 9 3.65 42.15 7.99
C ARG A 9 3.91 40.68 7.73
N PHE A 10 3.15 39.81 8.42
CA PHE A 10 2.95 38.44 7.98
C PHE A 10 2.35 38.48 6.56
N PRO A 11 2.81 37.65 5.62
CA PRO A 11 2.13 37.50 4.34
C PRO A 11 0.72 36.96 4.58
N ARG A 12 -0.25 37.62 3.95
CA ARG A 12 -1.65 37.21 3.95
C ARG A 12 -1.75 35.87 3.22
N LEU A 13 -2.35 34.88 3.89
CA LEU A 13 -2.85 33.66 3.24
C LEU A 13 -3.78 34.08 2.10
N CYS A 14 -3.40 33.72 0.86
CA CYS A 14 -4.29 33.84 -0.29
C CYS A 14 -5.37 32.74 -0.19
N PRO A 15 -6.65 33.04 -0.47
CA PRO A 15 -7.70 32.04 -0.53
C PRO A 15 -7.61 31.35 -1.92
N GLY A 16 -7.25 30.07 -1.97
CA GLY A 16 -7.23 29.34 -3.26
C GLY A 16 -6.57 27.96 -3.26
N LYS A 17 -5.71 27.64 -2.30
CA LYS A 17 -5.05 26.33 -2.25
C LYS A 17 -6.04 25.24 -1.83
N VAL A 18 -6.33 24.28 -2.70
CA VAL A 18 -6.96 23.01 -2.33
C VAL A 18 -5.85 22.08 -1.85
N ALA A 19 -5.46 22.21 -0.57
CA ALA A 19 -4.65 21.19 0.07
C ALA A 19 -5.54 19.97 0.32
N VAL A 20 -5.30 18.86 -0.39
CA VAL A 20 -5.96 17.60 -0.08
C VAL A 20 -5.17 16.95 1.05
N LEU A 21 -5.57 17.22 2.30
CA LEU A 21 -5.10 16.46 3.44
C LEU A 21 -5.75 15.06 3.37
N VAL A 22 -5.09 14.10 2.74
CA VAL A 22 -5.56 12.69 2.75
C VAL A 22 -5.25 12.09 4.11
N ALA A 23 -6.11 12.36 5.09
CA ALA A 23 -6.04 11.76 6.41
C ALA A 23 -6.59 10.33 6.40
N ALA A 24 -5.70 9.33 6.37
CA ALA A 24 -5.95 7.99 6.93
C ALA A 24 -4.61 7.25 7.15
N CYS A 25 -3.76 7.78 8.02
CA CYS A 25 -2.59 7.05 8.49
C CYS A 25 -3.03 5.98 9.49
N THR A 26 -2.86 4.70 9.17
CA THR A 26 -2.82 3.65 10.19
C THR A 26 -1.36 3.35 10.50
N LEU A 27 -0.73 4.21 11.30
CA LEU A 27 0.65 4.04 11.75
C LEU A 27 0.70 2.97 12.85
N MET A 28 0.99 1.73 12.49
CA MET A 28 1.34 0.69 13.47
C MET A 28 2.85 0.77 13.72
N ILE A 29 3.25 1.49 14.79
CA ILE A 29 4.65 1.56 15.22
C ILE A 29 5.04 0.21 15.85
N ALA A 30 5.62 -0.68 15.07
CA ALA A 30 6.49 -1.74 15.59
C ALA A 30 7.91 -1.18 15.73
N GLY A 31 8.61 -1.54 16.82
CA GLY A 31 9.87 -0.94 17.26
C GLY A 31 10.92 -0.74 16.16
N ARG A 32 11.50 0.47 16.13
CA ARG A 32 12.58 0.91 15.24
C ARG A 32 13.76 -0.06 15.23
N ALA A 33 14.03 -0.66 14.06
CA ALA A 33 15.37 -1.11 13.63
C ALA A 33 15.49 -1.49 12.13
N ALA A 34 14.49 -1.27 11.27
CA ALA A 34 14.59 -1.55 9.84
C ALA A 34 14.01 -0.39 9.04
N ALA A 35 14.67 -0.04 7.92
CA ALA A 35 14.16 0.84 6.87
C ALA A 35 12.68 0.54 6.61
N ALA A 36 11.83 1.54 6.78
CA ALA A 36 10.39 1.40 6.65
C ALA A 36 9.91 2.23 5.47
N VAL A 37 9.43 1.53 4.45
CA VAL A 37 8.73 2.17 3.35
C VAL A 37 7.29 2.46 3.79
N HIS A 38 6.90 3.72 3.71
CA HIS A 38 5.54 4.17 4.00
C HIS A 38 4.76 4.20 2.70
N TYR A 39 3.75 3.32 2.60
CA TYR A 39 2.94 3.15 1.40
C TYR A 39 1.53 3.70 1.58
N TYR A 40 1.05 4.43 0.58
CA TYR A 40 -0.29 4.97 0.51
C TYR A 40 -0.98 4.49 -0.75
N PHE A 41 -2.18 3.93 -0.60
CA PHE A 41 -3.03 3.53 -1.72
C PHE A 41 -4.27 4.42 -1.79
N GLY A 42 -4.51 5.03 -2.94
CA GLY A 42 -5.68 5.88 -3.15
C GLY A 42 -5.63 6.58 -4.50
N ASN A 43 -6.76 6.55 -5.22
CA ASN A 43 -6.86 7.24 -6.50
C ASN A 43 -7.24 8.71 -6.27
N VAL A 44 -6.28 9.61 -6.48
CA VAL A 44 -6.47 11.06 -6.41
C VAL A 44 -6.46 11.61 -7.83
N SER A 45 -7.56 12.24 -8.24
CA SER A 45 -7.60 12.95 -9.52
C SER A 45 -6.99 14.33 -9.34
N VAL A 46 -6.10 14.73 -10.24
CA VAL A 46 -5.60 16.10 -10.37
C VAL A 46 -6.47 16.77 -11.43
N PRO A 47 -7.46 17.60 -11.04
CA PRO A 47 -8.41 18.18 -11.98
C PRO A 47 -7.70 18.97 -13.07
N LEU A 48 -8.24 18.91 -14.28
CA LEU A 48 -7.92 19.89 -15.32
C LEU A 48 -8.64 21.20 -14.96
N ASP A 49 -7.98 22.32 -15.20
CA ASP A 49 -8.42 23.70 -14.97
C ASP A 49 -8.09 24.31 -13.61
N ASN A 50 -7.62 25.56 -13.72
CA ASN A 50 -7.11 26.45 -12.68
C ASN A 50 -5.70 26.08 -12.24
N GLU A 51 -4.81 27.07 -12.25
CA GLU A 51 -3.36 27.07 -11.95
C GLU A 51 -2.99 26.57 -10.53
N GLN A 52 -3.84 25.75 -9.90
CA GLN A 52 -3.64 25.21 -8.56
C GLN A 52 -3.01 23.83 -8.69
N PRO A 53 -1.75 23.68 -8.27
CA PRO A 53 -1.16 22.36 -8.20
C PRO A 53 -1.83 21.50 -7.13
N LEU A 54 -1.76 20.18 -7.29
CA LEU A 54 -1.99 19.25 -6.20
C LEU A 54 -0.70 19.16 -5.37
N ASP A 55 -0.77 19.73 -4.17
CA ASP A 55 0.26 19.66 -3.16
C ASP A 55 0.11 18.33 -2.38
N LEU A 56 1.15 17.49 -2.38
CA LEU A 56 1.22 16.22 -1.65
C LEU A 56 2.31 16.29 -0.59
N ASN A 57 1.94 15.91 0.63
CA ASN A 57 2.83 15.79 1.77
C ASN A 57 2.88 14.32 2.24
N PHE A 58 4.04 13.70 2.22
CA PHE A 58 4.26 12.28 2.48
C PHE A 58 4.41 11.96 3.96
N GLU A 59 5.08 12.82 4.71
CA GLU A 59 5.34 12.71 6.15
C GLU A 59 4.31 13.42 7.02
N ASN A 60 3.38 14.14 6.41
CA ASN A 60 2.37 14.97 7.06
C ASN A 60 2.99 16.03 8.00
N ASP A 61 3.99 16.76 7.50
CA ASP A 61 4.51 17.97 8.12
C ASP A 61 3.76 19.24 7.63
N ASP A 62 4.36 20.43 7.79
CA ASP A 62 3.74 21.70 7.34
C ASP A 62 4.17 22.10 5.91
N PHE A 63 4.91 21.24 5.21
CA PHE A 63 5.55 21.52 3.92
C PHE A 63 5.10 20.54 2.83
N ASP A 64 4.98 21.02 1.60
CA ASP A 64 4.58 20.16 0.47
C ASP A 64 5.83 19.48 -0.12
N ASP A 65 5.83 18.15 -0.26
CA ASP A 65 6.97 17.42 -0.82
C ASP A 65 6.96 17.37 -2.33
N VAL A 66 5.76 17.27 -2.90
CA VAL A 66 5.54 17.15 -4.34
C VAL A 66 4.35 17.99 -4.75
N VAL A 67 4.52 18.69 -5.85
CA VAL A 67 3.54 19.58 -6.46
C VAL A 67 3.26 19.05 -7.86
N LEU A 68 2.04 18.62 -8.14
CA LEU A 68 1.62 18.15 -9.46
C LEU A 68 0.79 19.21 -10.18
N GLU A 69 1.06 19.39 -11.46
CA GLU A 69 0.40 20.40 -12.29
C GLU A 69 -0.41 19.70 -13.38
N ASN A 70 -1.65 20.15 -13.61
CA ASN A 70 -2.49 19.72 -14.72
C ASN A 70 -3.34 20.91 -15.21
N PHE A 71 -2.91 21.57 -16.28
CA PHE A 71 -3.56 22.79 -16.78
C PHE A 71 -3.46 22.91 -18.30
N VAL A 72 -4.24 23.82 -18.88
CA VAL A 72 -4.15 24.15 -20.30
C VAL A 72 -3.21 25.34 -20.48
N PHE A 73 -2.12 25.13 -21.22
CA PHE A 73 -1.15 26.17 -21.58
C PHE A 73 -1.15 26.38 -23.09
N ASP A 74 -1.36 27.62 -23.55
CA ASP A 74 -1.48 27.97 -24.98
C ASP A 74 -2.43 27.07 -25.80
N GLY A 75 -3.51 26.60 -25.16
CA GLY A 75 -4.51 25.73 -25.78
C GLY A 75 -4.12 24.25 -25.84
N VAL A 76 -3.02 23.84 -25.22
CA VAL A 76 -2.53 22.46 -25.14
C VAL A 76 -2.50 22.03 -23.67
N ASN A 77 -2.91 20.78 -23.40
CA ASN A 77 -2.85 20.23 -22.05
C ASN A 77 -1.40 20.05 -21.61
N TYR A 78 -1.08 20.50 -20.41
CA TYR A 78 0.22 20.37 -19.75
C TYR A 78 0.07 19.58 -18.46
N GLN A 79 0.96 18.60 -18.25
CA GLN A 79 1.15 17.93 -16.97
C GLN A 79 2.61 18.01 -16.53
N GLY A 80 2.82 18.33 -15.26
CA GLY A 80 4.14 18.55 -14.68
C GLY A 80 4.26 18.04 -13.24
N VAL A 81 5.50 17.89 -12.79
CA VAL A 81 5.83 17.57 -11.39
C VAL A 81 6.96 18.47 -10.90
N THR A 82 6.85 18.94 -9.68
CA THR A 82 7.85 19.78 -9.00
C THR A 82 8.07 19.29 -7.57
N VAL A 83 9.32 19.26 -7.13
CA VAL A 83 9.74 19.12 -5.73
C VAL A 83 10.16 20.53 -5.24
N PRO A 84 9.34 21.20 -4.42
CA PRO A 84 9.49 22.64 -4.16
C PRO A 84 10.67 23.00 -3.24
N TYR A 85 11.21 22.04 -2.47
CA TYR A 85 12.29 22.30 -1.50
C TYR A 85 13.63 21.68 -1.92
N SER A 86 14.70 22.45 -1.74
CA SER A 86 16.08 22.02 -1.99
C SER A 86 16.61 21.18 -0.81
N PRO A 87 17.41 20.12 -1.05
CA PRO A 87 18.00 19.68 -2.33
C PRO A 87 17.15 18.70 -3.16
N GLY A 88 15.82 18.71 -3.03
CA GLY A 88 14.93 17.81 -3.75
C GLY A 88 15.13 17.79 -5.27
N ARG A 89 14.86 16.63 -5.87
CA ARG A 89 15.09 16.32 -7.30
C ARG A 89 14.06 15.31 -7.79
N ILE A 90 13.83 15.29 -9.09
CA ILE A 90 13.08 14.19 -9.74
C ILE A 90 14.05 13.27 -10.50
N VAL A 91 13.63 12.02 -10.73
CA VAL A 91 14.27 11.14 -11.71
C VAL A 91 13.82 11.58 -13.10
N GLY A 92 14.78 12.03 -13.90
CA GLY A 92 14.49 12.73 -15.14
C GLY A 92 15.73 13.00 -15.98
N PHE A 93 15.52 13.64 -17.11
CA PHE A 93 16.58 14.02 -18.05
C PHE A 93 16.31 15.40 -18.62
N ALA A 94 17.34 16.01 -19.20
CA ALA A 94 17.25 17.31 -19.86
C ALA A 94 17.52 17.13 -21.35
N ASP A 95 16.72 17.80 -22.19
CA ASP A 95 16.97 17.91 -23.61
C ASP A 95 16.56 19.29 -24.11
N ALA A 96 17.41 19.94 -24.92
CA ALA A 96 17.17 21.27 -25.50
C ALA A 96 16.69 22.35 -24.49
N GLY A 97 17.10 22.26 -23.22
CA GLY A 97 16.71 23.19 -22.15
C GLY A 97 15.40 22.84 -21.44
N VAL A 98 14.68 21.82 -21.89
CA VAL A 98 13.48 21.29 -21.24
C VAL A 98 13.87 20.15 -20.27
N GLN A 99 13.22 20.11 -19.11
CA GLN A 99 13.38 19.05 -18.12
C GLN A 99 12.20 18.09 -18.23
N TYR A 100 12.49 16.79 -18.32
CA TYR A 100 11.51 15.72 -18.45
C TYR A 100 11.57 14.80 -17.24
N ALA A 101 10.42 14.37 -16.74
CA ALA A 101 10.38 13.23 -15.83
C ALA A 101 10.56 11.94 -16.63
N THR A 102 11.27 10.98 -16.05
CA THR A 102 11.40 9.64 -16.62
C THR A 102 10.23 8.77 -16.16
N ALA A 103 9.55 8.10 -17.09
CA ALA A 103 8.53 7.10 -16.78
C ALA A 103 9.21 5.80 -16.35
N LEU A 104 9.28 5.58 -15.05
CA LEU A 104 9.94 4.40 -14.49
C LEU A 104 9.02 3.17 -14.53
N PRO A 105 9.54 1.99 -14.87
CA PRO A 105 8.84 0.73 -14.65
C PRO A 105 8.89 0.32 -13.17
N ALA A 106 8.00 -0.59 -12.76
CA ALA A 106 8.07 -1.21 -11.43
C ALA A 106 9.44 -1.88 -11.20
N GLY A 107 9.97 -1.73 -10.00
CA GLY A 107 11.29 -2.24 -9.59
C GLY A 107 12.48 -1.35 -9.98
N ALA A 108 12.26 -0.28 -10.76
CA ALA A 108 13.35 0.64 -11.11
C ALA A 108 13.91 1.32 -9.85
N PRO A 109 15.25 1.38 -9.66
CA PRO A 109 15.83 2.00 -8.47
C PRO A 109 15.65 3.52 -8.50
N ILE A 110 15.37 4.10 -7.34
CA ILE A 110 15.29 5.54 -7.10
C ILE A 110 16.22 5.86 -5.94
N ASN A 111 17.37 6.45 -6.25
CA ASN A 111 18.43 6.78 -5.30
C ASN A 111 19.32 7.91 -5.83
N ALA A 112 20.36 8.29 -5.09
CA ALA A 112 21.28 9.38 -5.44
C ALA A 112 21.88 9.28 -6.86
N SER A 113 22.06 8.07 -7.39
CA SER A 113 22.65 7.84 -8.72
C SER A 113 21.64 7.92 -9.87
N THR A 114 20.34 7.90 -9.57
CA THR A 114 19.27 7.91 -10.58
C THR A 114 18.53 9.25 -10.66
N LEU A 115 18.77 10.15 -9.71
CA LEU A 115 18.19 11.49 -9.75
C LEU A 115 18.64 12.26 -10.99
N GLY A 116 17.70 12.95 -11.61
CA GLY A 116 17.93 13.83 -12.73
C GLY A 116 18.50 15.19 -12.30
N PRO A 117 18.76 16.06 -13.28
CA PRO A 117 19.43 17.34 -13.03
C PRO A 117 18.53 18.39 -12.33
N ALA A 118 17.21 18.21 -12.36
CA ALA A 118 16.24 19.23 -11.97
C ALA A 118 15.33 18.78 -10.83
N TYR A 119 14.75 19.78 -10.15
CA TYR A 119 13.70 19.62 -9.14
C TYR A 119 12.28 19.68 -9.73
N TYR A 120 12.17 19.88 -11.05
CA TYR A 120 10.92 19.89 -11.79
C TYR A 120 11.10 19.13 -13.11
N GLY A 121 9.99 18.70 -13.70
CA GLY A 121 10.00 18.11 -15.04
C GLY A 121 8.62 17.95 -15.62
N ALA A 122 8.54 18.06 -16.95
CA ALA A 122 7.32 17.81 -17.69
C ALA A 122 7.00 16.32 -17.71
N LEU A 123 5.73 16.01 -17.45
CA LEU A 123 5.15 14.69 -17.65
C LEU A 123 4.66 14.57 -19.12
N ALA A 124 3.89 15.56 -19.58
CA ALA A 124 3.38 15.65 -20.94
C ALA A 124 2.99 17.08 -21.34
N TYR A 125 3.18 17.43 -22.63
CA TYR A 125 2.74 18.70 -23.20
C TYR A 125 2.55 18.58 -24.73
N GLY A 126 1.70 17.64 -25.14
CA GLY A 126 1.38 17.39 -26.56
C GLY A 126 2.59 17.24 -27.46
N THR A 127 2.52 17.86 -28.65
CA THR A 127 3.60 17.88 -29.63
C THR A 127 4.73 18.85 -29.30
N GLU A 128 4.52 19.78 -28.37
CA GLU A 128 5.53 20.76 -27.98
C GLU A 128 6.69 20.06 -27.28
N TYR A 129 6.40 19.02 -26.48
CA TYR A 129 7.37 18.23 -25.72
C TYR A 129 7.42 16.77 -26.24
N PRO A 130 8.03 16.52 -27.41
CA PRO A 130 7.97 15.23 -28.09
C PRO A 130 8.71 14.10 -27.37
N LEU A 131 9.55 14.41 -26.38
CA LEU A 131 10.29 13.43 -25.57
C LEU A 131 9.58 13.09 -24.24
N ALA A 132 8.41 13.68 -23.99
CA ALA A 132 7.59 13.38 -22.82
C ALA A 132 7.26 11.88 -22.75
N GLN A 133 7.47 11.28 -21.57
CA GLN A 133 7.30 9.83 -21.37
C GLN A 133 5.95 9.47 -20.72
N PHE A 134 5.14 10.46 -20.34
CA PHE A 134 3.83 10.24 -19.71
C PHE A 134 2.65 10.66 -20.59
N SER A 135 2.83 10.93 -21.89
CA SER A 135 1.74 11.45 -22.74
C SER A 135 0.49 10.56 -22.78
N ALA A 136 0.65 9.24 -22.63
CA ALA A 136 -0.44 8.28 -22.52
C ALA A 136 0.02 7.04 -21.74
N VAL A 137 -0.08 7.07 -20.41
CA VAL A 137 0.34 5.99 -19.52
C VAL A 137 -0.72 5.67 -18.48
N ASP A 138 -0.86 4.40 -18.10
CA ASP A 138 -1.79 3.99 -17.04
C ASP A 138 -1.07 3.61 -15.73
N ASN A 139 0.15 3.06 -15.78
CA ASN A 139 0.86 2.60 -14.59
C ASN A 139 2.37 2.90 -14.70
N ALA A 140 2.70 4.17 -14.85
CA ALA A 140 4.08 4.65 -14.83
C ALA A 140 4.43 5.24 -13.46
N PHE A 141 5.68 5.14 -13.07
CA PHE A 141 6.17 5.71 -11.81
C PHE A 141 6.99 6.97 -12.06
N ILE A 142 6.69 8.01 -11.29
CA ILE A 142 7.56 9.17 -11.10
C ILE A 142 8.46 8.83 -9.91
N GLY A 143 9.78 8.91 -10.09
CA GLY A 143 10.74 8.82 -8.99
C GLY A 143 11.19 10.20 -8.57
N LEU A 144 11.37 10.42 -7.27
CA LEU A 144 11.83 11.70 -6.74
C LEU A 144 12.58 11.53 -5.42
N ALA A 145 13.28 12.59 -5.03
CA ALA A 145 13.83 12.78 -3.71
C ALA A 145 13.38 14.11 -3.14
N PHE A 146 13.02 14.12 -1.86
CA PHE A 146 12.50 15.28 -1.15
C PHE A 146 13.20 15.41 0.21
N PRO A 147 13.46 16.63 0.69
CA PRO A 147 14.14 16.83 1.96
C PRO A 147 13.16 16.91 3.13
N VAL A 148 13.43 16.13 4.18
CA VAL A 148 12.79 16.30 5.49
C VAL A 148 13.74 17.12 6.36
N GLY A 149 13.37 18.36 6.66
CA GLY A 149 14.28 19.30 7.31
C GLY A 149 15.46 19.73 6.40
N PRO A 150 16.60 20.17 6.96
CA PRO A 150 17.62 20.87 6.17
C PRO A 150 18.55 19.96 5.34
N THR A 151 18.68 18.68 5.71
CA THR A 151 19.71 17.80 5.13
C THR A 151 19.24 16.39 4.81
N ASP A 152 18.13 15.94 5.40
CA ASP A 152 17.76 14.53 5.35
C ASP A 152 16.97 14.31 4.06
N LEU A 153 17.63 13.70 3.07
CA LEU A 153 17.03 13.46 1.76
C LEU A 153 16.42 12.07 1.72
N HIS A 154 15.12 12.01 1.47
CA HIS A 154 14.35 10.79 1.33
C HIS A 154 14.03 10.52 -0.13
N TYR A 155 13.77 9.26 -0.47
CA TYR A 155 13.43 8.85 -1.83
C TYR A 155 12.02 8.31 -1.86
N ALA A 156 11.28 8.68 -2.90
CA ALA A 156 9.89 8.33 -3.08
C ALA A 156 9.59 7.95 -4.53
N TRP A 157 8.48 7.23 -4.69
CA TRP A 157 7.84 7.01 -5.96
C TRP A 157 6.37 7.37 -5.91
N MET A 158 5.82 7.74 -7.06
CA MET A 158 4.40 7.97 -7.24
C MET A 158 3.95 7.29 -8.52
N ARG A 159 2.93 6.43 -8.45
CA ARG A 159 2.34 5.80 -9.63
C ARG A 159 1.22 6.67 -10.15
N VAL A 160 1.27 6.97 -11.43
CA VAL A 160 0.31 7.84 -12.09
C VAL A 160 -0.28 7.20 -13.35
N ALA A 161 -1.49 7.63 -13.68
CA ALA A 161 -2.06 7.54 -15.01
C ALA A 161 -2.17 8.95 -15.59
N VAL A 162 -1.73 9.13 -16.83
CA VAL A 162 -1.79 10.39 -17.57
C VAL A 162 -2.32 10.10 -18.96
N ASP A 163 -3.32 10.87 -19.38
CA ASP A 163 -3.78 10.94 -20.77
C ASP A 163 -3.77 12.42 -21.15
N ASN A 164 -2.72 12.82 -21.88
CA ASN A 164 -2.51 14.21 -22.25
C ASN A 164 -3.58 14.72 -23.22
N ASP A 165 -4.04 13.89 -24.14
CA ASP A 165 -5.10 14.25 -25.10
C ASP A 165 -6.42 14.50 -24.36
N ALA A 166 -6.73 13.67 -23.36
CA ALA A 166 -7.90 13.85 -22.50
C ALA A 166 -7.70 14.89 -21.38
N GLY A 167 -6.47 15.37 -21.15
CA GLY A 167 -6.12 16.32 -20.09
C GLY A 167 -6.26 15.73 -18.68
N THR A 168 -6.05 14.43 -18.52
CA THR A 168 -6.22 13.75 -17.23
C THR A 168 -4.88 13.40 -16.58
N LEU A 169 -4.81 13.59 -15.27
CA LEU A 169 -3.73 13.12 -14.40
C LEU A 169 -4.35 12.52 -13.14
N HIS A 170 -4.06 11.25 -12.89
CA HIS A 170 -4.50 10.52 -11.71
C HIS A 170 -3.29 9.96 -10.98
N VAL A 171 -3.20 10.23 -9.68
CA VAL A 171 -2.26 9.55 -8.77
C VAL A 171 -2.96 8.31 -8.24
N LYS A 172 -2.36 7.13 -8.39
CA LYS A 172 -2.94 5.85 -7.96
C LYS A 172 -2.45 5.41 -6.58
N ASP A 173 -1.16 5.59 -6.32
CA ASP A 173 -0.50 5.32 -5.06
C ASP A 173 0.88 5.97 -5.04
N TRP A 174 1.47 6.03 -3.85
CA TRP A 174 2.83 6.52 -3.64
C TRP A 174 3.46 5.84 -2.44
N ALA A 175 4.79 5.84 -2.40
CA ALA A 175 5.52 5.44 -1.20
C ALA A 175 6.85 6.20 -1.08
N PHE A 176 7.38 6.24 0.15
CA PHE A 176 8.72 6.76 0.41
C PHE A 176 9.48 5.90 1.43
N GLU A 177 10.80 5.97 1.37
CA GLU A 177 11.72 5.35 2.32
C GLU A 177 12.01 6.30 3.50
N ASP A 178 11.71 5.88 4.73
CA ASP A 178 11.85 6.71 5.93
C ASP A 178 13.28 6.81 6.48
N GLN A 179 14.21 6.04 5.93
CA GLN A 179 15.62 6.18 6.25
C GLN A 179 16.29 7.20 5.29
N PRO A 180 16.84 8.32 5.80
CA PRO A 180 17.53 9.30 4.96
C PRO A 180 18.67 8.66 4.17
N GLY A 181 18.77 9.01 2.88
CA GLY A 181 19.82 8.54 1.99
C GLY A 181 19.64 7.11 1.45
N VAL A 182 18.63 6.36 1.90
CA VAL A 182 18.36 5.00 1.43
C VAL A 182 17.41 5.04 0.23
N GLY A 183 17.83 4.42 -0.87
CA GLY A 183 17.02 4.37 -2.08
C GLY A 183 15.83 3.42 -1.97
N ILE A 184 14.80 3.69 -2.75
CA ILE A 184 13.58 2.88 -2.87
C ILE A 184 13.45 2.34 -4.30
N ALA A 185 12.83 1.17 -4.48
CA ALA A 185 12.46 0.71 -5.82
C ALA A 185 11.06 1.24 -6.18
N ALA A 186 10.85 1.62 -7.45
CA ALA A 186 9.55 2.06 -7.93
C ALA A 186 8.49 0.96 -7.69
N GLY A 187 7.39 1.29 -7.03
CA GLY A 187 6.36 0.31 -6.66
C GLY A 187 6.70 -0.56 -5.46
N ASP A 188 7.81 -0.30 -4.75
CA ASP A 188 8.06 -0.91 -3.46
C ASP A 188 7.04 -0.41 -2.44
N GLN A 189 6.25 -1.32 -1.92
CA GLN A 189 5.21 -1.03 -0.92
C GLN A 189 5.74 -1.28 0.51
N GLY A 190 7.02 -1.64 0.63
CA GLY A 190 7.62 -2.01 1.89
C GLY A 190 7.10 -3.32 2.43
N THR A 191 7.16 -3.40 3.76
CA THR A 191 6.47 -4.44 4.50
C THR A 191 5.05 -3.98 4.75
N LEU A 192 4.14 -4.28 3.83
CA LEU A 192 2.72 -4.03 4.09
C LEU A 192 2.27 -4.82 5.32
N PRO A 193 1.44 -4.23 6.21
CA PRO A 193 0.83 -4.97 7.29
C PRO A 193 -0.01 -6.11 6.71
N ILE A 194 0.41 -7.36 6.92
CA ILE A 194 -0.43 -8.50 6.58
C ILE A 194 -1.49 -8.58 7.69
N TYR A 195 -2.75 -8.30 7.35
CA TYR A 195 -3.81 -8.41 8.35
C TYR A 195 -3.86 -9.84 8.89
N GLY A 196 -3.79 -9.98 10.21
CA GLY A 196 -3.70 -11.28 10.86
C GLY A 196 -2.28 -11.79 11.14
N ASP A 197 -1.23 -11.08 10.69
CA ASP A 197 0.15 -11.30 11.16
C ASP A 197 0.30 -10.60 12.51
N LEU A 198 0.08 -11.36 13.57
CA LEU A 198 0.01 -10.85 14.94
C LEU A 198 1.34 -10.98 15.64
N ASN A 199 2.25 -11.83 15.16
CA ASN A 199 3.58 -12.00 15.73
C ASN A 199 4.68 -11.23 14.97
N GLY A 200 4.36 -10.62 13.82
CA GLY A 200 5.26 -9.82 12.99
C GLY A 200 6.22 -10.63 12.13
N ASP A 201 5.96 -11.93 11.92
CA ASP A 201 6.83 -12.83 11.16
C ASP A 201 6.55 -12.86 9.64
N ARG A 202 5.65 -11.97 9.18
CA ARG A 202 5.19 -11.82 7.79
C ARG A 202 4.47 -13.04 7.25
N ARG A 203 3.86 -13.85 8.12
CA ARG A 203 2.99 -14.96 7.74
C ARG A 203 1.75 -14.90 8.62
N VAL A 204 0.64 -15.45 8.11
CA VAL A 204 -0.57 -15.62 8.91
C VAL A 204 -0.77 -17.11 9.12
N ASN A 205 -0.33 -17.62 10.25
CA ASN A 205 -0.28 -19.05 10.56
C ASN A 205 -0.62 -19.33 12.04
N GLY A 206 -0.37 -20.57 12.50
CA GLY A 206 -0.66 -20.95 13.89
C GLY A 206 0.14 -20.16 14.94
N GLY A 207 1.31 -19.63 14.58
CA GLY A 207 2.11 -18.75 15.42
C GLY A 207 1.38 -17.46 15.78
N ASP A 208 0.66 -16.86 14.83
CA ASP A 208 -0.16 -15.67 15.03
C ASP A 208 -1.35 -15.93 15.93
N PHE A 209 -1.98 -17.10 15.77
CA PHE A 209 -3.05 -17.51 16.67
C PHE A 209 -2.55 -17.64 18.12
N VAL A 210 -1.34 -18.18 18.32
CA VAL A 210 -0.73 -18.25 19.65
C VAL A 210 -0.39 -16.86 20.18
N ALA A 211 0.09 -15.94 19.33
CA ALA A 211 0.32 -14.54 19.71
C ALA A 211 -0.99 -13.84 20.13
N TRP A 212 -2.06 -14.03 19.36
CA TRP A 212 -3.41 -13.59 19.71
C TRP A 212 -3.82 -14.12 21.08
N GLN A 213 -3.78 -15.45 21.27
CA GLN A 213 -4.19 -16.09 22.54
C GLN A 213 -3.44 -15.53 23.75
N ARG A 214 -2.15 -15.21 23.60
CA ARG A 214 -1.32 -14.65 24.68
C ARG A 214 -1.56 -13.16 24.94
N GLY A 215 -2.08 -12.42 23.96
CA GLY A 215 -2.35 -10.98 24.05
C GLY A 215 -3.82 -10.59 24.12
N ILE A 216 -4.74 -11.56 24.22
CA ILE A 216 -6.17 -11.32 24.44
C ILE A 216 -6.35 -10.45 25.69
N THR A 217 -7.20 -9.42 25.60
CA THR A 217 -7.54 -8.41 26.63
C THR A 217 -6.52 -7.30 26.91
N SER A 218 -5.28 -7.42 26.43
CA SER A 218 -4.26 -6.36 26.57
C SER A 218 -3.85 -5.72 25.25
N THR A 219 -3.67 -6.52 24.21
CA THR A 219 -3.02 -6.12 22.96
C THR A 219 -3.87 -6.46 21.74
N TYR A 220 -4.61 -7.57 21.79
CA TYR A 220 -5.44 -8.03 20.68
C TYR A 220 -6.90 -8.19 21.10
N THR A 221 -7.78 -7.99 20.13
CA THR A 221 -9.24 -8.05 20.27
C THR A 221 -9.82 -9.25 19.51
N LEU A 222 -11.14 -9.44 19.60
CA LEU A 222 -11.84 -10.40 18.76
C LEU A 222 -11.82 -10.01 17.27
N PHE A 223 -11.66 -8.72 16.97
CA PHE A 223 -11.55 -8.24 15.60
C PHE A 223 -10.25 -8.69 14.94
N ASP A 224 -9.15 -8.76 15.70
CA ASP A 224 -7.86 -9.27 15.23
C ASP A 224 -7.89 -10.77 14.93
N LEU A 225 -8.66 -11.54 15.72
CA LEU A 225 -8.91 -12.95 15.42
C LEU A 225 -9.63 -13.11 14.09
N TRP A 226 -10.65 -12.29 13.83
CA TRP A 226 -11.38 -12.36 12.55
C TRP A 226 -10.46 -12.04 11.37
N LYS A 227 -9.60 -11.01 11.49
CA LYS A 227 -8.56 -10.73 10.49
C LYS A 227 -7.62 -11.90 10.27
N TRP A 228 -7.17 -12.57 11.33
CA TRP A 228 -6.35 -13.78 11.24
C TRP A 228 -7.08 -14.92 10.51
N GLN A 229 -8.36 -15.16 10.81
CA GLN A 229 -9.15 -16.20 10.16
C GLN A 229 -9.30 -15.95 8.66
N ASP A 230 -9.63 -14.72 8.27
CA ASP A 230 -9.82 -14.33 6.87
C ASP A 230 -8.52 -14.40 6.05
N ASN A 231 -7.37 -14.22 6.69
CA ASN A 231 -6.07 -14.17 6.04
C ASN A 231 -5.19 -15.40 6.30
N PHE A 232 -5.71 -16.46 6.93
CA PHE A 232 -4.91 -17.64 7.26
C PHE A 232 -4.24 -18.25 6.03
N GLY A 233 -2.92 -18.41 6.08
CA GLY A 233 -2.07 -18.86 4.97
C GLY A 233 -1.44 -17.72 4.16
N ALA A 234 -1.84 -16.45 4.35
CA ALA A 234 -1.20 -15.31 3.71
C ALA A 234 0.30 -15.22 4.07
N GLY A 235 1.10 -14.70 3.14
CA GLY A 235 2.57 -14.57 3.29
C GLY A 235 3.36 -15.87 3.12
N SER A 236 2.70 -17.02 2.91
CA SER A 236 3.38 -18.33 2.86
C SER A 236 4.00 -18.69 1.50
N GLY A 237 3.86 -17.87 0.45
CA GLY A 237 4.40 -18.08 -0.90
C GLY A 237 3.83 -19.30 -1.66
N LEU A 238 3.14 -20.19 -0.95
CA LEU A 238 2.40 -21.32 -1.48
C LEU A 238 0.97 -20.84 -1.66
N ALA A 239 0.58 -20.56 -2.90
CA ALA A 239 -0.83 -20.42 -3.26
C ALA A 239 -1.56 -21.63 -2.67
N ALA A 240 -2.43 -21.38 -1.68
CA ALA A 240 -3.24 -22.42 -1.06
C ALA A 240 -4.19 -22.93 -2.14
N SER A 241 -3.74 -23.94 -2.88
CA SER A 241 -4.61 -24.75 -3.72
C SER A 241 -5.52 -25.51 -2.78
N SER A 242 -6.65 -24.91 -2.45
CA SER A 242 -7.73 -25.50 -1.66
C SER A 242 -8.44 -26.57 -2.51
N THR A 243 -7.68 -27.59 -2.91
CA THR A 243 -8.29 -28.87 -3.22
C THR A 243 -8.62 -29.49 -1.87
N VAL A 244 -9.85 -29.25 -1.42
CA VAL A 244 -10.44 -30.03 -0.32
C VAL A 244 -10.45 -31.46 -0.81
N ALA A 245 -9.41 -32.22 -0.46
CA ALA A 245 -9.40 -33.65 -0.66
C ALA A 245 -10.65 -34.17 0.06
N THR A 246 -11.59 -34.73 -0.70
CA THR A 246 -12.77 -35.37 -0.14
C THR A 246 -12.28 -36.41 0.86
N VAL A 247 -12.37 -36.09 2.14
CA VAL A 247 -11.98 -36.99 3.22
C VAL A 247 -12.88 -38.21 3.07
N PRO A 248 -12.34 -39.40 2.74
CA PRO A 248 -13.15 -40.60 2.64
C PRO A 248 -13.81 -40.79 4.01
N GLU A 249 -15.14 -40.86 4.04
CA GLU A 249 -15.88 -40.92 5.31
C GLU A 249 -15.32 -42.06 6.19
N PRO A 250 -15.03 -41.80 7.47
CA PRO A 250 -14.30 -42.74 8.29
C PRO A 250 -15.13 -43.98 8.54
N ALA A 251 -14.45 -45.08 8.85
CA ALA A 251 -14.99 -46.38 9.26
C ALA A 251 -16.00 -46.36 10.44
N ALA A 252 -16.54 -45.21 10.85
CA ALA A 252 -17.59 -45.02 11.83
C ALA A 252 -18.86 -45.83 11.50
N ILE A 253 -19.28 -45.90 10.23
CA ILE A 253 -20.42 -46.74 9.80
C ILE A 253 -20.07 -48.23 9.95
N ALA A 254 -18.84 -48.63 9.58
CA ALA A 254 -18.38 -50.00 9.71
C ALA A 254 -18.27 -50.44 11.18
N LEU A 255 -17.82 -49.54 12.07
CA LEU A 255 -17.68 -49.79 13.51
C LEU A 255 -19.04 -49.82 14.21
N THR A 256 -19.99 -48.95 13.86
CA THR A 256 -21.36 -49.03 14.40
C THR A 256 -22.08 -50.29 13.93
N ALA A 257 -21.92 -50.69 12.67
CA ALA A 257 -22.45 -51.96 12.17
C ALA A 257 -21.85 -53.17 12.91
N ALA A 258 -20.53 -53.19 13.12
CA ALA A 258 -19.85 -54.26 13.86
C ALA A 258 -20.30 -54.34 15.33
N ALA A 259 -20.52 -53.20 15.99
CA ALA A 259 -20.98 -53.15 17.38
C ALA A 259 -22.42 -53.67 17.58
N LEU A 260 -23.29 -53.57 16.57
CA LEU A 260 -24.68 -54.03 16.65
C LEU A 260 -24.86 -55.54 16.44
N LEU A 261 -23.92 -56.22 15.77
CA LEU A 261 -23.97 -57.67 15.52
C LEU A 261 -24.11 -58.53 16.79
N PRO A 262 -23.32 -58.35 17.87
CA PRO A 262 -23.48 -59.15 19.08
C PRO A 262 -24.83 -58.91 19.77
N VAL A 263 -25.38 -57.70 19.73
CA VAL A 263 -26.70 -57.37 20.32
C VAL A 263 -27.83 -58.13 19.61
N ILE A 264 -27.75 -58.23 18.28
CA ILE A 264 -28.72 -58.99 17.46
C ILE A 264 -28.59 -60.49 17.73
N CYS A 265 -27.36 -61.00 17.83
CA CYS A 265 -27.10 -62.41 18.11
C CYS A 265 -27.59 -62.84 19.51
N VAL A 266 -27.42 -61.98 20.52
CA VAL A 266 -27.94 -62.25 21.87
C VAL A 266 -29.48 -62.26 21.86
N ARG A 267 -30.15 -61.30 21.24
CA ARG A 267 -31.64 -61.28 21.18
C ARG A 267 -32.25 -62.55 20.57
N ARG A 268 -31.61 -63.16 19.57
CA ARG A 268 -32.10 -64.40 18.93
C ARG A 268 -32.00 -65.63 19.84
N ARG A 269 -31.03 -65.68 20.77
CA ARG A 269 -30.84 -66.83 21.66
C ARG A 269 -31.92 -66.95 22.74
N TRP A 270 -32.49 -65.82 23.18
CA TRP A 270 -33.51 -65.80 24.23
C TRP A 270 -34.89 -66.23 23.71
N ARG A 271 -35.23 -65.93 22.44
CA ARG A 271 -36.48 -66.38 21.82
C ARG A 271 -36.59 -67.91 21.66
N ARG A 272 -35.48 -68.65 21.57
CA ARG A 272 -35.50 -70.12 21.41
C ARG A 272 -35.73 -70.89 22.71
N LYS A 273 -35.48 -70.29 23.88
CA LYS A 273 -35.72 -70.96 25.17
C LYS A 273 -37.20 -70.92 25.61
N SER A 274 -38.00 -70.03 25.04
CA SER A 274 -39.42 -69.84 25.39
C SER A 274 -40.36 -70.90 24.81
N VAL A 275 -39.91 -71.75 23.88
CA VAL A 275 -40.78 -72.68 23.13
C VAL A 275 -40.80 -74.11 23.71
N ARG A 276 -39.94 -74.45 24.69
CA ARG A 276 -39.86 -75.82 25.25
C ARG A 276 -40.59 -76.05 26.58
N PHE A 277 -41.40 -75.10 27.06
CA PHE A 277 -42.14 -75.24 28.32
C PHE A 277 -43.67 -75.41 28.18
N ALA A 278 -44.18 -75.66 26.97
CA ALA A 278 -45.59 -75.97 26.73
C ALA A 278 -45.74 -77.36 26.10
N SER A 279 -45.63 -78.42 26.90
CA SER A 279 -46.28 -79.71 26.67
C SER A 279 -46.17 -80.60 27.91
N ARG A 280 -47.15 -80.46 28.81
CA ARG A 280 -47.72 -81.52 29.63
C ARG A 280 -49.20 -81.22 29.80
#